data_AF-A0A1Y4R7A4-F1
#
_entry.id   AF-A0A1Y4R7A4-F1
#
_cell.length_a   1.000
_cell.length_b   1.000
_cell.length_c   1.000
_cell.angle_alpha   90.00
_cell.angle_beta   90.00
_cell.angle_gamma   90.00
#
_symmetry.space_group_name_H-M   'P 1'
#
loop_
_entity.id
_entity.type
_entity.pdbx_description
1 polymer ?
#
loop_
_entity_poly.entity_id
_entity_poly.type
_entity_poly.pdbx_seq_one_letter_code
_entity_poly.pdbx_strand_id
1 'polypeptide(L)'
;MKHTIKVTVTTCSNLLIGGSPVPFEIGGIDQWTAVDSDGFPCIPASSWKGALRMIVKEDAERGETEDAQAITRFYQAFLKREWKENEQRIRQLWREETEGIERVHARYDRAIKNASPCDLFGIREFNNTPKLLFNDLRLKAEYRDLKKCFSIDAKNSIDSNGTEPKSNPRTYKTARTGLVFEGEIEFYQFDQAGFDVEQCRRYIMRNLEKFNDGIYRLGNSKSRGYGKIRVSFTEDGGEKRGKL
;
A
#
# COMPACT_ATOMS: atom_id res chain seq x y z
N MET A 1 -4.41 -14.75 -17.55
CA MET A 1 -3.01 -15.03 -17.12
C MET A 1 -2.87 -14.50 -15.70
N LYS A 2 -2.00 -15.06 -14.83
CA LYS A 2 -1.84 -14.45 -13.48
C LYS A 2 -1.02 -13.17 -13.62
N HIS A 3 -1.68 -12.03 -13.67
CA HIS A 3 -1.03 -10.72 -13.74
C HIS A 3 -0.58 -10.34 -12.33
N THR A 4 0.68 -10.62 -12.01
CA THR A 4 1.24 -10.44 -10.66
C THR A 4 2.57 -9.70 -10.72
N ILE A 5 2.79 -8.75 -9.81
CA ILE A 5 4.10 -8.12 -9.57
C ILE A 5 4.69 -8.74 -8.32
N LYS A 6 5.83 -9.44 -8.46
CA LYS A 6 6.64 -9.91 -7.34
C LYS A 6 7.54 -8.77 -6.86
N VAL A 7 7.42 -8.42 -5.60
CA VAL A 7 8.09 -7.26 -5.00
C VAL A 7 9.04 -7.74 -3.91
N THR A 8 10.26 -7.20 -3.92
CA THR A 8 11.22 -7.32 -2.84
C THR A 8 11.44 -5.93 -2.21
N VAL A 9 11.40 -5.86 -0.88
CA VAL A 9 11.63 -4.64 -0.11
C VAL A 9 12.80 -4.85 0.83
N THR A 10 13.85 -4.07 0.66
CA THR A 10 15.01 -4.03 1.56
C THR A 10 14.92 -2.82 2.47
N THR A 11 15.11 -3.02 3.77
CA THR A 11 15.21 -1.91 4.73
C THR A 11 16.58 -1.22 4.61
N CYS A 12 16.57 0.10 4.40
CA CYS A 12 17.77 0.94 4.34
C CYS A 12 17.98 1.74 5.63
N SER A 13 16.97 1.77 6.51
CA SER A 13 17.06 2.21 7.89
C SER A 13 16.11 1.36 8.75
N ASN A 14 16.18 1.51 10.07
CA ASN A 14 15.25 0.81 10.96
C ASN A 14 13.80 1.10 10.56
N LEU A 15 12.95 0.07 10.60
CA LEU A 15 11.55 0.14 10.19
C LEU A 15 10.64 -0.09 11.39
N LEU A 16 9.75 0.87 11.65
CA LEU A 16 8.73 0.80 12.69
C LEU A 16 7.37 0.91 12.02
N ILE A 17 6.68 -0.19 11.74
CA ILE A 17 5.34 -0.11 11.12
C ILE A 17 4.26 0.29 12.14
N GLY A 18 4.39 -0.19 13.38
CA GLY A 18 3.31 -0.18 14.35
C GLY A 18 2.63 -1.54 14.42
N GLY A 19 2.47 -2.05 15.64
CA GLY A 19 1.81 -3.29 15.98
C GLY A 19 1.35 -3.21 17.43
N SER A 20 0.38 -4.05 17.79
CA SER A 20 -0.04 -4.15 19.18
C SER A 20 1.05 -4.87 19.98
N PRO A 21 1.40 -4.38 21.19
CA PRO A 21 2.24 -5.15 22.10
C PRO A 21 1.53 -6.48 22.41
N VAL A 22 2.32 -7.52 22.71
CA VAL A 22 1.76 -8.77 23.19
C VAL A 22 1.02 -8.48 24.50
N PRO A 23 -0.27 -8.83 24.63
CA PRO A 23 -1.00 -8.57 25.86
C PRO A 23 -0.30 -9.29 27.02
N PHE A 24 -0.17 -8.59 28.15
CA PHE A 24 0.40 -9.08 29.42
C PHE A 24 1.93 -9.13 29.55
N GLU A 25 2.69 -8.41 28.70
CA GLU A 25 4.14 -8.30 28.88
C GLU A 25 4.48 -7.26 29.99
N ILE A 26 4.88 -7.75 31.17
CA ILE A 26 5.28 -6.89 32.30
C ILE A 26 6.63 -6.24 32.00
N GLY A 27 6.69 -4.91 32.02
CA GLY A 27 7.93 -4.16 31.72
C GLY A 27 8.34 -4.18 30.24
N GLY A 28 7.37 -4.41 29.35
CA GLY A 28 7.58 -4.50 27.90
C GLY A 28 7.91 -3.16 27.23
N ILE A 29 8.18 -3.22 25.93
CA ILE A 29 8.54 -2.07 25.09
C ILE A 29 7.28 -1.27 24.72
N ASP A 30 7.38 0.06 24.70
CA ASP A 30 6.22 0.95 24.47
C ASP A 30 5.62 0.83 23.07
N GLN A 31 6.46 0.73 22.03
CA GLN A 31 6.00 0.59 20.65
C GLN A 31 6.68 -0.54 19.91
N TRP A 32 5.87 -1.30 19.18
CA TRP A 32 6.28 -2.48 18.44
C TRP A 32 6.12 -2.29 16.95
N THR A 33 6.99 -2.92 16.17
CA THR A 33 6.72 -3.16 14.75
C THR A 33 5.87 -4.42 14.59
N ALA A 34 5.11 -4.49 13.50
CA ALA A 34 4.30 -5.65 13.16
C ALA A 34 5.18 -6.90 12.98
N VAL A 35 4.67 -8.04 13.43
CA VAL A 35 5.29 -9.36 13.30
C VAL A 35 4.32 -10.35 12.67
N ASP A 36 4.85 -11.41 12.05
CA ASP A 36 4.07 -12.55 11.59
C ASP A 36 3.76 -13.54 12.73
N SER A 37 3.09 -14.64 12.40
CA SER A 37 2.72 -15.69 13.37
C SER A 37 3.91 -16.34 14.07
N ASP A 38 5.09 -16.30 13.43
CA ASP A 38 6.33 -16.88 13.94
C ASP A 38 7.15 -15.85 14.74
N GLY A 39 6.65 -14.60 14.86
CA GLY A 39 7.30 -13.51 15.58
C GLY A 39 8.37 -12.75 14.78
N PHE A 40 8.55 -13.05 13.48
CA PHE A 40 9.46 -12.30 12.62
C PHE A 40 8.82 -10.99 12.19
N PRO A 41 9.60 -9.90 11.98
CA PRO A 41 9.03 -8.67 11.47
C PRO A 41 8.34 -8.92 10.13
N CYS A 42 7.24 -8.21 9.89
CA CYS A 42 6.53 -8.23 8.62
C CYS A 42 6.09 -6.82 8.22
N ILE A 43 5.76 -6.63 6.94
CA ILE A 43 5.13 -5.39 6.45
C ILE A 43 3.70 -5.74 6.06
N PRO A 44 2.70 -5.37 6.87
CA PRO A 44 1.29 -5.64 6.59
C PRO A 44 0.86 -5.01 5.27
N ALA A 45 0.03 -5.75 4.52
CA ALA A 45 -0.51 -5.35 3.22
C ALA A 45 -1.07 -3.91 3.23
N SER A 46 -1.85 -3.59 4.27
CA SER A 46 -2.47 -2.29 4.46
C SER A 46 -1.47 -1.13 4.55
N SER A 47 -0.30 -1.36 5.15
CA SER A 47 0.70 -0.31 5.37
C SER A 47 1.40 0.10 4.08
N TRP A 48 1.85 -0.88 3.28
CA TRP A 48 2.52 -0.57 2.01
C TRP A 48 1.53 -0.24 0.90
N LYS A 49 0.33 -0.84 0.89
CA LYS A 49 -0.79 -0.42 0.04
C LYS A 49 -1.13 1.06 0.28
N GLY A 50 -1.29 1.46 1.54
CA GLY A 50 -1.61 2.84 1.92
C GLY A 50 -0.50 3.82 1.51
N ALA A 51 0.76 3.45 1.73
CA ALA A 51 1.89 4.27 1.33
C ALA A 51 1.99 4.44 -0.20
N LEU A 52 1.86 3.36 -0.96
CA LEU A 52 1.86 3.42 -2.43
C LEU A 52 0.66 4.23 -2.96
N ARG A 53 -0.52 4.08 -2.36
CA ARG A 53 -1.71 4.87 -2.73
C ARG A 53 -1.46 6.37 -2.59
N MET A 54 -0.74 6.80 -1.55
CA MET A 54 -0.37 8.20 -1.39
C MET A 54 0.58 8.70 -2.49
N ILE A 55 1.56 7.88 -2.89
CA ILE A 55 2.46 8.20 -4.00
C ILE A 55 1.68 8.32 -5.31
N VAL A 56 0.79 7.36 -5.59
CA VAL A 56 -0.07 7.38 -6.77
C VAL A 56 -1.01 8.59 -6.76
N LYS A 57 -1.54 8.97 -5.60
CA LYS A 57 -2.37 10.17 -5.46
C LYS A 57 -1.59 11.42 -5.84
N GLU A 58 -0.39 11.60 -5.30
CA GLU A 58 0.47 12.73 -5.60
C GLU A 58 0.88 12.77 -7.08
N ASP A 59 1.18 11.62 -7.68
CA ASP A 59 1.46 11.47 -9.11
C ASP A 59 0.26 11.86 -9.99
N ALA A 60 -0.94 11.43 -9.60
CA ALA A 60 -2.18 11.75 -10.29
C ALA A 60 -2.53 13.25 -10.19
N GLU A 61 -2.31 13.87 -9.02
CA GLU A 61 -2.56 15.30 -8.79
C GLU A 61 -1.60 16.19 -9.59
N ARG A 62 -0.37 15.73 -9.85
CA ARG A 62 0.54 16.42 -10.78
C ARG A 62 0.08 16.32 -12.23
N GLY A 63 -0.66 15.27 -12.59
CA GLY A 63 -1.32 15.14 -13.90
C GLY A 63 -0.39 14.87 -15.09
N GLU A 64 0.88 14.58 -14.84
CA GLU A 64 1.95 14.64 -15.83
C GLU A 64 2.13 13.36 -16.67
N THR A 65 1.50 12.25 -16.29
CA THR A 65 1.88 10.94 -16.87
C THR A 65 0.77 10.34 -17.73
N GLU A 66 1.13 9.92 -18.95
CA GLU A 66 0.21 9.33 -19.92
C GLU A 66 -0.53 8.11 -19.34
N ASP A 67 0.20 7.28 -18.58
CA ASP A 67 -0.36 6.13 -17.88
C ASP A 67 -1.46 6.53 -16.89
N ALA A 68 -1.24 7.55 -16.04
CA ALA A 68 -2.24 8.01 -15.09
C ALA A 68 -3.53 8.46 -15.79
N GLN A 69 -3.39 9.19 -16.90
CA GLN A 69 -4.54 9.64 -17.68
C GLN A 69 -5.27 8.48 -18.36
N ALA A 70 -4.54 7.49 -18.89
CA ALA A 70 -5.12 6.30 -19.50
C ALA A 70 -5.92 5.48 -18.49
N ILE A 71 -5.39 5.31 -17.28
CA ILE A 71 -6.06 4.60 -16.17
C ILE A 71 -7.34 5.33 -15.77
N THR A 72 -7.31 6.65 -15.64
CA THR A 72 -8.50 7.46 -15.36
C THR A 72 -9.57 7.26 -16.44
N ARG A 73 -9.21 7.41 -17.72
CA ARG A 73 -10.15 7.23 -18.84
C ARG A 73 -10.76 5.84 -18.86
N PHE A 74 -9.97 4.83 -18.51
CA PHE A 74 -10.46 3.47 -18.39
C PHE A 74 -11.52 3.33 -17.31
N TYR A 75 -11.27 3.78 -16.07
CA TYR A 75 -12.26 3.65 -15.00
C TYR A 75 -13.55 4.40 -15.34
N GLN A 76 -13.45 5.55 -16.00
CA GLN A 76 -14.61 6.26 -16.54
C GLN A 76 -15.40 5.42 -17.55
N ALA A 77 -14.72 4.79 -18.50
CA ALA A 77 -15.36 3.95 -19.51
C ALA A 77 -15.97 2.67 -18.91
N PHE A 78 -15.23 2.02 -17.99
CA PHE A 78 -15.66 0.83 -17.26
C PHE A 78 -16.94 1.10 -16.47
N LEU A 79 -16.95 2.14 -15.62
CA LEU A 79 -18.11 2.48 -14.79
C LEU A 79 -19.33 2.88 -15.63
N LYS A 80 -19.13 3.60 -16.75
CA LYS A 80 -20.21 3.93 -17.69
C LYS A 80 -20.82 2.69 -18.34
N ARG A 81 -19.99 1.72 -18.72
CA ARG A 81 -20.44 0.44 -19.30
C ARG A 81 -21.17 -0.39 -18.25
N GLU A 82 -20.58 -0.54 -17.07
CA GLU A 82 -21.17 -1.29 -15.96
C GLU A 82 -22.54 -0.73 -15.56
N TRP A 83 -22.68 0.60 -15.49
CA TRP A 83 -23.97 1.26 -15.26
C TRP A 83 -25.00 0.89 -16.33
N LYS A 84 -24.66 1.01 -17.61
CA LYS A 84 -25.59 0.70 -18.72
C LYS A 84 -26.05 -0.76 -18.71
N GLU A 85 -25.14 -1.69 -18.41
CA GLU A 85 -25.45 -3.12 -18.33
C GLU A 85 -26.33 -3.45 -17.13
N ASN A 86 -26.12 -2.78 -16.00
CA ASN A 86 -26.86 -3.05 -14.76
C ASN A 86 -28.14 -2.22 -14.61
N GLU A 87 -28.32 -1.13 -15.37
CA GLU A 87 -29.45 -0.20 -15.21
C GLU A 87 -30.81 -0.94 -15.28
N GLN A 88 -30.98 -1.80 -16.28
CA GLN A 88 -32.22 -2.57 -16.45
C GLN A 88 -32.49 -3.49 -15.26
N ARG A 89 -31.44 -4.16 -14.76
CA ARG A 89 -31.52 -5.05 -13.60
C ARG A 89 -31.84 -4.28 -12.32
N ILE A 90 -31.21 -3.12 -12.12
CA ILE A 90 -31.44 -2.25 -10.96
C ILE A 90 -32.89 -1.75 -10.94
N ARG A 91 -33.40 -1.27 -12.10
CA ARG A 91 -34.79 -0.84 -12.24
C ARG A 91 -35.80 -1.98 -11.99
N GLN A 92 -35.47 -3.21 -12.37
CA GLN A 92 -36.31 -4.38 -12.11
C GLN A 92 -36.31 -4.84 -10.65
N LEU A 93 -35.20 -4.67 -9.94
CA LEU A 93 -35.09 -5.03 -8.53
C LEU A 93 -35.82 -4.01 -7.65
N TRP A 94 -35.73 -2.72 -7.98
CA TRP A 94 -36.18 -1.61 -7.13
C TRP A 94 -37.42 -0.94 -7.73
N ARG A 95 -38.37 -1.75 -8.25
CA ARG A 95 -39.50 -1.36 -9.13
C ARG A 95 -40.27 -0.11 -8.70
N GLU A 96 -40.29 0.21 -7.41
CA GLU A 96 -41.03 1.33 -6.82
C GLU A 96 -40.17 2.23 -5.89
N GLU A 97 -38.89 1.92 -5.67
CA GLU A 97 -38.00 2.71 -4.80
C GLU A 97 -37.17 3.73 -5.61
N THR A 98 -37.83 4.80 -6.06
CA THR A 98 -37.23 5.85 -6.90
C THR A 98 -36.00 6.48 -6.27
N GLU A 99 -36.06 6.83 -4.98
CA GLU A 99 -34.91 7.39 -4.25
C GLU A 99 -33.71 6.46 -4.27
N GLY A 100 -33.96 5.16 -4.20
CA GLY A 100 -32.91 4.18 -4.23
C GLY A 100 -32.18 4.13 -5.56
N ILE A 101 -32.92 4.15 -6.67
CA ILE A 101 -32.35 4.19 -8.02
C ILE A 101 -31.53 5.48 -8.21
N GLU A 102 -32.05 6.62 -7.76
CA GLU A 102 -31.35 7.90 -7.79
C GLU A 102 -30.05 7.88 -6.97
N ARG A 103 -30.07 7.27 -5.77
CA ARG A 103 -28.86 7.08 -4.95
C ARG A 103 -27.80 6.27 -5.70
N VAL A 104 -28.19 5.19 -6.38
CA VAL A 104 -27.25 4.37 -7.16
C VAL A 104 -26.72 5.15 -8.37
N HIS A 105 -27.58 5.86 -9.11
CA HIS A 105 -27.15 6.72 -10.22
C HIS A 105 -26.13 7.78 -9.76
N ALA A 106 -26.44 8.49 -8.67
CA ALA A 106 -25.56 9.50 -8.09
C ALA A 106 -24.20 8.93 -7.63
N ARG A 107 -24.17 7.65 -7.20
CA ARG A 107 -22.92 6.94 -6.88
C ARG A 107 -22.07 6.71 -8.13
N TYR A 108 -22.65 6.22 -9.22
CA TYR A 108 -21.93 6.04 -10.49
C TYR A 108 -21.44 7.37 -11.04
N ASP A 109 -22.29 8.41 -11.08
CA ASP A 109 -21.90 9.75 -11.55
C ASP A 109 -20.69 10.30 -10.77
N ARG A 110 -20.73 10.17 -9.44
CA ARG A 110 -19.63 10.59 -8.58
C ARG A 110 -18.36 9.79 -8.85
N ALA A 111 -18.47 8.47 -8.98
CA ALA A 111 -17.32 7.61 -9.24
C ALA A 111 -16.70 7.90 -10.61
N ILE A 112 -17.51 8.10 -11.66
CA ILE A 112 -17.06 8.47 -13.00
C ILE A 112 -16.37 9.85 -12.98
N LYS A 113 -17.00 10.84 -12.34
CA LYS A 113 -16.45 12.21 -12.27
C LYS A 113 -15.11 12.27 -11.53
N ASN A 114 -14.97 11.48 -10.47
CA ASN A 114 -13.79 11.46 -9.61
C ASN A 114 -12.81 10.33 -9.94
N ALA A 115 -13.02 9.65 -11.08
CA ALA A 115 -12.19 8.53 -11.50
C ALA A 115 -10.72 8.95 -11.54
N SER A 116 -9.84 8.07 -11.05
CA SER A 116 -8.42 8.37 -10.95
C SER A 116 -7.58 7.08 -10.87
N PRO A 117 -6.24 7.16 -10.98
CA PRO A 117 -5.39 6.01 -10.74
C PRO A 117 -5.51 5.45 -9.31
N CYS A 118 -6.04 6.23 -8.35
CA CYS A 118 -6.31 5.73 -7.00
C CYS A 118 -7.39 4.65 -6.96
N ASP A 119 -8.20 4.51 -8.01
CA ASP A 119 -9.24 3.47 -8.10
C ASP A 119 -8.64 2.07 -8.26
N LEU A 120 -7.36 1.96 -8.67
CA LEU A 120 -6.57 0.72 -8.59
C LEU A 120 -6.51 0.16 -7.16
N PHE A 121 -6.74 0.98 -6.14
CA PHE A 121 -6.72 0.56 -4.74
C PHE A 121 -8.12 0.16 -4.21
N GLY A 122 -9.14 0.28 -5.06
CA GLY A 122 -10.55 0.02 -4.77
C GLY A 122 -11.38 1.31 -4.78
N ILE A 123 -12.61 1.19 -5.25
CA ILE A 123 -13.61 2.27 -5.27
C ILE A 123 -14.61 2.00 -4.15
N ARG A 124 -14.86 3.00 -3.30
CA ARG A 124 -15.81 2.87 -2.20
C ARG A 124 -17.20 2.53 -2.76
N GLU A 125 -17.88 1.54 -2.17
CA GLU A 125 -19.21 1.05 -2.59
C GLU A 125 -19.23 0.21 -3.89
N PHE A 126 -18.08 -0.04 -4.53
CA PHE A 126 -17.98 -0.93 -5.70
C PHE A 126 -17.00 -2.08 -5.43
N ASN A 127 -17.54 -3.26 -5.14
CA ASN A 127 -16.71 -4.41 -4.73
C ASN A 127 -16.07 -5.14 -5.92
N ASN A 128 -16.74 -5.17 -7.08
CA ASN A 128 -16.33 -5.94 -8.25
C ASN A 128 -15.69 -5.08 -9.34
N THR A 129 -14.93 -4.06 -8.95
CA THR A 129 -14.11 -3.28 -9.87
C THR A 129 -12.72 -3.89 -10.03
N PRO A 130 -12.07 -3.69 -11.19
CA PRO A 130 -10.67 -3.98 -11.37
C PRO A 130 -9.85 -3.26 -10.29
N LYS A 131 -9.00 -3.99 -9.57
CA LYS A 131 -8.21 -3.45 -8.45
C LYS A 131 -7.00 -4.32 -8.13
N LEU A 132 -6.07 -3.74 -7.38
CA LEU A 132 -4.88 -4.40 -6.90
C LEU A 132 -5.16 -5.07 -5.54
N LEU A 133 -4.78 -6.35 -5.45
CA LEU A 133 -4.74 -7.11 -4.22
C LEU A 133 -3.30 -7.16 -3.72
N PHE A 134 -3.10 -6.89 -2.44
CA PHE A 134 -1.78 -6.81 -1.82
C PHE A 134 -1.66 -7.90 -0.76
N ASN A 135 -0.57 -8.65 -0.80
CA ASN A 135 -0.21 -9.55 0.28
C ASN A 135 0.71 -8.87 1.29
N ASP A 136 0.76 -9.40 2.51
CA ASP A 136 1.78 -9.01 3.49
C ASP A 136 3.16 -9.31 2.92
N LEU A 137 4.13 -8.42 3.14
CA LEU A 137 5.52 -8.72 2.81
C LEU A 137 6.14 -9.48 3.98
N ARG A 138 6.58 -10.71 3.71
CA ARG A 138 7.18 -11.62 4.69
C ARG A 138 8.70 -11.54 4.62
N LEU A 139 9.36 -11.70 5.77
CA LEU A 139 10.81 -11.73 5.83
C LEU A 139 11.34 -12.97 5.10
N LYS A 140 12.27 -12.80 4.16
CA LYS A 140 12.90 -13.90 3.42
C LYS A 140 13.58 -14.89 4.37
N ALA A 141 13.54 -16.17 4.01
CA ALA A 141 14.03 -17.27 4.86
C ALA A 141 15.48 -17.07 5.34
N GLU A 142 16.37 -16.59 4.46
CA GLU A 142 17.79 -16.33 4.78
C GLU A 142 18.01 -15.23 5.86
N TYR A 143 17.00 -14.40 6.13
CA TYR A 143 17.03 -13.34 7.16
C TYR A 143 16.26 -13.71 8.43
N ARG A 144 15.65 -14.91 8.50
CA ARG A 144 14.84 -15.37 9.64
C ARG A 144 15.70 -15.85 10.82
N ASP A 145 16.47 -14.92 11.39
CA ASP A 145 17.18 -15.06 12.67
C ASP A 145 16.69 -14.00 13.65
N LEU A 146 15.78 -14.40 14.57
CA LEU A 146 15.11 -13.48 15.51
C LEU A 146 16.09 -12.61 16.31
N LYS A 147 17.29 -13.13 16.63
CA LYS A 147 18.30 -12.39 17.39
C LYS A 147 18.88 -11.20 16.60
N LYS A 148 18.76 -11.24 15.27
CA LYS A 148 19.24 -10.21 14.34
C LYS A 148 18.13 -9.35 13.75
N CYS A 149 16.85 -9.70 13.95
CA CYS A 149 15.75 -8.99 13.32
C CYS A 149 15.41 -7.64 13.98
N PHE A 150 15.63 -7.48 15.28
CA PHE A 150 15.11 -6.33 16.01
C PHE A 150 16.19 -5.42 16.63
N SER A 151 15.91 -4.12 16.63
CA SER A 151 16.61 -3.11 17.42
C SER A 151 15.66 -2.54 18.48
N ILE A 152 16.20 -2.23 19.66
CA ILE A 152 15.48 -1.50 20.70
C ILE A 152 16.07 -0.09 20.75
N ASP A 153 15.29 0.89 20.33
CA ASP A 153 15.73 2.27 20.23
C ASP A 153 15.05 3.10 21.33
N ALA A 154 15.81 3.77 22.19
CA ALA A 154 15.28 4.73 23.15
C ALA A 154 15.09 6.10 22.48
N LYS A 155 13.93 6.72 22.68
CA LYS A 155 13.56 8.05 22.21
C LYS A 155 13.09 8.90 23.37
N ASN A 156 13.22 10.21 23.27
CA ASN A 156 12.77 11.13 24.30
C ASN A 156 12.04 12.31 23.64
N SER A 157 11.09 12.90 24.36
CA SER A 157 10.53 14.21 24.07
C SER A 157 10.85 15.14 25.22
N ILE A 158 11.37 16.33 24.93
CA ILE A 158 11.69 17.33 25.94
C ILE A 158 10.66 18.44 25.83
N ASP A 159 9.88 18.64 26.88
CA ASP A 159 9.00 19.79 27.02
C ASP A 159 9.73 20.90 27.76
N SER A 160 9.93 22.03 27.09
CA SER A 160 10.65 23.20 27.58
C SER A 160 9.74 24.41 27.85
N ASN A 161 8.42 24.23 27.87
CA ASN A 161 7.47 25.33 28.07
C ASN A 161 7.28 25.72 29.56
N GLY A 162 7.83 24.95 30.49
CA GLY A 162 7.78 25.21 31.93
C GLY A 162 9.06 25.85 32.49
N THR A 163 9.10 26.04 33.81
CA THR A 163 10.29 26.52 34.54
C THR A 163 11.47 25.55 34.49
N GLU A 164 11.21 24.25 34.31
CA GLU A 164 12.23 23.21 34.16
C GLU A 164 11.91 22.29 32.96
N PRO A 165 12.93 21.87 32.19
CA PRO A 165 12.74 20.91 31.10
C PRO A 165 12.25 19.55 31.61
N LYS A 166 11.18 19.01 31.02
CA LYS A 166 10.65 17.68 31.36
C LYS A 166 10.92 16.67 30.25
N SER A 167 11.50 15.52 30.61
CA SER A 167 11.72 14.41 29.67
C SER A 167 10.61 13.37 29.71
N ASN A 168 10.16 12.92 28.54
CA ASN A 168 9.28 11.77 28.38
C ASN A 168 9.94 10.70 27.49
N PRO A 169 10.78 9.81 28.08
CA PRO A 169 11.44 8.74 27.37
C PRO A 169 10.47 7.62 26.98
N ARG A 170 10.73 6.98 25.84
CA ARG A 170 9.97 5.85 25.30
C ARG A 170 10.87 4.91 24.51
N THR A 171 10.51 3.65 24.42
CA THR A 171 11.28 2.58 23.78
C THR A 171 10.55 2.04 22.56
N TYR A 172 11.29 1.86 21.47
CA TYR A 172 10.77 1.34 20.20
C TYR A 172 11.44 0.01 19.85
N LYS A 173 10.66 -1.03 19.60
CA LYS A 173 11.12 -2.27 18.97
C LYS A 173 10.92 -2.16 17.47
N THR A 174 12.02 -2.05 16.73
CA THR A 174 12.00 -1.81 15.29
C THR A 174 12.65 -2.96 14.54
N ALA A 175 12.22 -3.20 13.30
CA ALA A 175 12.91 -4.11 12.41
C ALA A 175 14.23 -3.45 11.97
N ARG A 176 15.34 -4.18 12.07
CA ARG A 176 16.67 -3.65 11.72
C ARG A 176 16.77 -3.30 10.24
N THR A 177 17.68 -2.38 9.94
CA THR A 177 18.18 -2.15 8.58
C THR A 177 18.84 -3.41 8.00
N GLY A 178 18.81 -3.55 6.67
CA GLY A 178 19.40 -4.67 5.94
C GLY A 178 18.53 -5.92 5.82
N LEU A 179 17.34 -5.93 6.43
CA LEU A 179 16.36 -7.00 6.27
C LEU A 179 15.65 -6.91 4.92
N VAL A 180 15.37 -8.07 4.33
CA VAL A 180 14.73 -8.21 3.02
C VAL A 180 13.40 -8.94 3.15
N PHE A 181 12.35 -8.30 2.64
CA PHE A 181 10.98 -8.80 2.64
C PHE A 181 10.51 -9.08 1.22
N GLU A 182 9.66 -10.08 1.05
CA GLU A 182 9.09 -10.45 -0.25
C GLU A 182 7.56 -10.56 -0.17
N GLY A 183 6.90 -10.27 -1.28
CA GLY A 183 5.47 -10.45 -1.44
C GLY A 183 5.01 -10.12 -2.85
N GLU A 184 3.71 -10.03 -3.05
CA GLU A 184 3.11 -9.89 -4.38
C GLU A 184 1.95 -8.89 -4.41
N ILE A 185 1.76 -8.29 -5.58
CA ILE A 185 0.59 -7.50 -5.96
C ILE A 185 -0.11 -8.22 -7.11
N GLU A 186 -1.37 -8.57 -6.93
CA GLU A 186 -2.19 -9.23 -7.94
C GLU A 186 -3.23 -8.29 -8.55
N PHE A 187 -3.41 -8.41 -9.86
CA PHE A 187 -4.36 -7.64 -10.65
C PHE A 187 -5.70 -8.40 -10.71
N TYR A 188 -6.66 -7.97 -9.89
CA TYR A 188 -7.99 -8.58 -9.83
C TYR A 188 -8.93 -8.01 -10.89
N GLN A 189 -9.62 -8.90 -11.62
CA GLN A 189 -10.65 -8.59 -12.64
C GLN A 189 -10.22 -7.69 -13.82
N PHE A 190 -8.93 -7.67 -14.14
CA PHE A 190 -8.45 -6.91 -15.29
C PHE A 190 -8.74 -7.60 -16.64
N ASP A 191 -8.66 -8.93 -16.70
CA ASP A 191 -8.93 -9.73 -17.90
C ASP A 191 -10.35 -9.50 -18.47
N GLN A 192 -11.32 -9.21 -17.60
CA GLN A 192 -12.72 -9.06 -17.96
C GLN A 192 -13.10 -7.61 -18.31
N ALA A 193 -12.17 -6.66 -18.14
CA ALA A 193 -12.50 -5.24 -18.16
C ALA A 193 -12.06 -4.52 -19.46
N GLY A 194 -11.28 -5.17 -20.32
CA GLY A 194 -10.75 -4.59 -21.56
C GLY A 194 -9.60 -3.60 -21.31
N PHE A 195 -8.80 -3.87 -20.29
CA PHE A 195 -7.73 -2.98 -19.83
C PHE A 195 -6.35 -3.41 -20.33
N ASP A 196 -5.47 -2.45 -20.57
CA ASP A 196 -4.04 -2.73 -20.73
C ASP A 196 -3.40 -2.97 -19.35
N VAL A 197 -3.35 -4.25 -18.97
CA VAL A 197 -2.78 -4.68 -17.69
C VAL A 197 -1.31 -4.33 -17.59
N GLU A 198 -0.58 -4.40 -18.71
CA GLU A 198 0.85 -4.07 -18.76
C GLU A 198 1.09 -2.58 -18.55
N GLN A 199 0.20 -1.72 -19.06
CA GLN A 199 0.25 -0.29 -18.76
C GLN A 199 0.12 -0.02 -17.26
N CYS A 200 -0.83 -0.65 -16.58
CA CYS A 200 -0.92 -0.48 -15.12
C CYS A 200 0.22 -1.14 -14.36
N ARG A 201 0.71 -2.27 -14.83
CA ARG A 201 1.89 -2.92 -14.26
C ARG A 201 3.07 -1.94 -14.27
N ARG A 202 3.37 -1.33 -15.43
CA ARG A 202 4.43 -0.30 -15.55
C ARG A 202 4.18 0.89 -14.64
N TYR A 203 2.95 1.41 -14.61
CA TYR A 203 2.58 2.55 -13.77
C TYR A 203 2.81 2.28 -12.27
N ILE A 204 2.41 1.10 -11.79
CA ILE A 204 2.57 0.69 -10.40
C ILE A 204 4.05 0.45 -10.06
N MET A 205 4.80 -0.23 -10.94
CA MET A 205 6.24 -0.43 -10.76
C MET A 205 6.98 0.91 -10.66
N ARG A 206 6.70 1.86 -11.57
CA ARG A 206 7.29 3.21 -11.54
C ARG A 206 7.00 3.94 -10.22
N ASN A 207 5.77 3.85 -9.71
CA ASN A 207 5.42 4.50 -8.45
C ASN A 207 6.04 3.80 -7.23
N LEU A 208 6.24 2.49 -7.28
CA LEU A 208 6.98 1.74 -6.27
C LEU A 208 8.47 2.09 -6.27
N GLU A 209 9.07 2.32 -7.44
CA GLU A 209 10.49 2.72 -7.55
C GLU A 209 10.79 4.06 -6.90
N LYS A 210 9.82 4.98 -6.79
CA LYS A 210 9.98 6.26 -6.09
C LYS A 210 10.40 6.11 -4.62
N PHE A 211 10.15 4.96 -3.99
CA PHE A 211 10.70 4.68 -2.66
C PHE A 211 12.24 4.69 -2.64
N ASN A 212 12.89 4.35 -3.77
CA ASN A 212 14.34 4.27 -3.90
C ASN A 212 15.04 5.63 -3.80
N ASP A 213 14.33 6.71 -4.10
CA ASP A 213 14.82 8.09 -3.94
C ASP A 213 14.97 8.48 -2.45
N GLY A 214 14.32 7.73 -1.55
CA GLY A 214 14.42 7.89 -0.10
C GLY A 214 13.56 8.99 0.52
N ILE A 215 12.83 9.76 -0.31
CA ILE A 215 11.82 10.73 0.14
C ILE A 215 10.61 9.99 0.71
N TYR A 216 10.06 9.04 -0.06
CA TYR A 216 8.97 8.19 0.40
C TYR A 216 9.49 7.12 1.36
N ARG A 217 8.75 6.93 2.46
CA ARG A 217 9.14 6.07 3.59
C ARG A 217 7.95 5.27 4.11
N LEU A 218 8.23 4.08 4.63
CA LEU A 218 7.24 3.20 5.25
C LEU A 218 7.20 3.33 6.77
N GLY A 219 6.03 3.07 7.36
CA GLY A 219 5.84 3.04 8.81
C GLY A 219 5.82 4.41 9.50
N ASN A 220 6.13 4.43 10.78
CA ASN A 220 6.09 5.58 11.67
C ASN A 220 7.47 6.22 11.82
N SER A 221 7.51 7.41 12.43
CA SER A 221 8.75 8.16 12.70
C SER A 221 9.61 8.46 11.46
N LYS A 222 8.96 8.57 10.28
CA LYS A 222 9.60 8.77 8.97
C LYS A 222 10.56 9.97 8.92
N SER A 223 10.14 11.11 9.47
CA SER A 223 10.96 12.33 9.53
C SER A 223 12.15 12.25 10.49
N ARG A 224 12.19 11.22 11.34
CA ARG A 224 13.23 10.99 12.36
C ARG A 224 14.19 9.86 11.97
N GLY A 225 14.32 9.60 10.67
CA GLY A 225 15.30 8.63 10.13
C GLY A 225 14.78 7.22 9.90
N TYR A 226 13.55 6.88 10.32
CA TYR A 226 12.98 5.55 10.12
C TYR A 226 12.39 5.36 8.72
N GLY A 227 12.24 4.10 8.33
CA GLY A 227 11.39 3.71 7.22
C GLY A 227 11.94 3.97 5.82
N LYS A 228 13.24 4.25 5.67
CA LYS A 228 13.86 4.29 4.34
C LYS A 228 13.96 2.85 3.83
N ILE A 229 13.49 2.61 2.61
CA ILE A 229 13.51 1.28 1.99
C ILE A 229 14.12 1.36 0.59
N ARG A 230 14.35 0.20 0.01
CA ARG A 230 14.60 0.00 -1.42
C ARG A 230 13.64 -1.06 -1.94
N VAL A 231 13.02 -0.79 -3.07
CA VAL A 231 12.12 -1.69 -3.77
C VAL A 231 12.82 -2.23 -5.02
N SER A 232 12.70 -3.53 -5.24
CA SER A 232 13.08 -4.20 -6.48
C SER A 232 11.99 -5.20 -6.89
N PHE A 233 12.04 -5.64 -8.14
CA PHE A 233 11.08 -6.58 -8.70
C PHE A 233 11.81 -7.82 -9.19
N THR A 234 11.15 -8.97 -9.08
CA THR A 234 11.62 -10.21 -9.69
C THR A 234 10.78 -10.42 -10.96
N GLU A 235 11.42 -10.42 -12.12
CA GLU A 235 10.74 -10.82 -13.34
C GLU A 235 10.48 -12.34 -13.28
N ASP A 236 9.30 -12.77 -13.70
CA ASP A 236 9.06 -14.17 -14.03
C ASP A 236 9.83 -14.49 -15.31
N GLY A 237 11.14 -14.77 -15.16
CA GLY A 237 12.03 -15.14 -16.25
C GLY A 237 13.45 -14.58 -16.15
N GLY A 238 14.31 -15.23 -15.36
CA GLY A 238 15.76 -15.19 -15.54
C GLY A 238 16.52 -14.11 -14.78
N GLU A 239 17.51 -14.54 -14.00
CA GLU A 239 18.55 -13.70 -13.42
C GLU A 239 19.16 -12.78 -14.50
N LYS A 240 18.91 -11.47 -14.40
CA LYS A 240 19.88 -10.48 -14.86
C LYS A 240 20.72 -10.07 -13.66
N ARG A 241 21.88 -10.73 -13.50
CA ARG A 241 22.99 -10.24 -12.68
C ARG A 241 23.31 -8.81 -13.11
N GLY A 242 22.92 -7.83 -12.29
CA GLY A 242 23.43 -6.48 -12.40
C GLY A 242 24.94 -6.54 -12.18
N LYS A 243 25.70 -6.08 -13.18
CA LYS A 243 27.15 -5.91 -13.07
C LYS A 243 27.45 -4.91 -11.95
N LEU A 244 28.45 -5.27 -11.14
CA LEU A 244 29.12 -4.44 -10.13
C LEU A 244 29.60 -3.11 -10.71
#